data_AF-A0ABD3QII6-F1
#
_entry.id   AF-A0ABD3QII6-F1
#
_cell.length_a   1.000
_cell.length_b   1.000
_cell.length_c   1.000
_cell.angle_alpha   90.00
_cell.angle_beta   90.00
_cell.angle_gamma   90.00
#
_symmetry.space_group_name_H-M   'P 1'
#
loop_
_entity.id
_entity.type
_entity.pdbx_description
1 polymer ?
#
loop_
_entity_poly.entity_id
_entity_poly.type
_entity_poly.pdbx_seq_one_letter_code
_entity_poly.pdbx_strand_id
1 'polypeptide(L)'
;MAEIIEDVVNSSREESGYVVIDVRGHDEIQSTGKLNDVVVTLPLPYIAQGALSMDEEDFKEAFGFEKPRLDETLVFSCKAGIRSQQAGQLAKMAGYSNILDYMGGSNEWFS
;
A
#
# COMPACT_ATOMS: atom_id res chain seq x y z
N MET A 1 -0.80 7.20 10.71
CA MET A 1 -1.71 6.44 9.82
C MET A 1 -3.04 7.17 9.68
N ALA A 2 -3.78 7.42 10.77
CA ALA A 2 -5.05 8.15 10.72
C ALA A 2 -4.91 9.52 10.03
N GLU A 3 -3.92 10.33 10.41
CA GLU A 3 -3.66 11.64 9.78
C GLU A 3 -3.33 11.53 8.28
N ILE A 4 -2.58 10.49 7.88
CA ILE A 4 -2.27 10.25 6.46
C ILE A 4 -3.53 9.84 5.69
N ILE A 5 -4.36 8.97 6.26
CA ILE A 5 -5.63 8.60 5.64
C ILE A 5 -6.54 9.82 5.53
N GLU A 6 -6.63 10.65 6.57
CA GLU A 6 -7.42 11.88 6.55
C GLU A 6 -6.94 12.84 5.46
N ASP A 7 -5.62 13.02 5.30
CA ASP A 7 -5.05 13.83 4.24
C ASP A 7 -5.38 13.30 2.84
N VAL A 8 -5.20 11.98 2.62
CA VAL A 8 -5.54 11.32 1.35
C VAL A 8 -7.04 11.33 1.06
N VAL A 9 -7.90 11.30 2.09
CA VAL A 9 -9.36 11.39 1.92
C VAL A 9 -9.80 12.80 1.54
N ASN A 10 -9.15 13.82 2.11
CA ASN A 10 -9.55 15.22 1.94
C ASN A 10 -8.85 15.92 0.76
N SER A 11 -7.90 15.25 0.10
CA SER A 11 -7.15 15.79 -1.05
C SER A 11 -6.99 14.74 -2.15
N SER A 12 -6.51 15.15 -3.32
CA SER A 12 -6.14 14.19 -4.37
C SER A 12 -4.83 13.47 -4.02
N ARG A 13 -4.60 12.30 -4.64
CA ARG A 13 -3.30 11.60 -4.60
C ARG A 13 -2.15 12.50 -5.08
N GLU A 14 -2.41 13.35 -6.05
CA GLU A 14 -1.43 14.30 -6.59
C GLU A 14 -1.05 15.38 -5.57
N GLU A 15 -2.00 15.81 -4.73
CA GLU A 15 -1.79 16.83 -3.70
C GLU A 15 -1.17 16.26 -2.42
N SER A 16 -1.70 15.14 -1.91
CA SER A 16 -1.18 14.47 -0.72
C SER A 16 0.19 13.84 -0.96
N GLY A 17 0.45 13.34 -2.18
CA GLY A 17 1.67 12.61 -2.52
C GLY A 17 1.80 11.25 -1.83
N TYR A 18 0.71 10.73 -1.23
CA TYR A 18 0.70 9.45 -0.53
C TYR A 18 -0.03 8.36 -1.32
N VAL A 19 0.51 7.13 -1.27
CA VAL A 19 -0.20 5.92 -1.71
C VAL A 19 -0.18 4.92 -0.57
N VAL A 20 -1.37 4.63 -0.03
CA VAL A 20 -1.53 3.72 1.10
C VAL A 20 -1.86 2.31 0.59
N ILE A 21 -0.99 1.34 0.87
CA ILE A 21 -1.05 -0.01 0.34
C ILE A 21 -1.21 -1.03 1.47
N ASP A 22 -2.33 -1.75 1.47
CA ASP A 22 -2.54 -2.92 2.31
C ASP A 22 -1.99 -4.18 1.62
N VAL A 23 -1.01 -4.82 2.25
CA VAL A 23 -0.32 -6.00 1.70
C VAL A 23 -0.87 -7.33 2.24
N ARG A 24 -2.00 -7.30 2.94
CA ARG A 24 -2.75 -8.50 3.33
C ARG A 24 -3.27 -9.27 2.10
N GLY A 25 -3.54 -10.56 2.29
CA GLY A 25 -4.18 -11.37 1.26
C GLY A 25 -5.64 -10.96 1.05
N HIS A 26 -6.17 -11.22 -0.14
CA HIS A 26 -7.58 -10.94 -0.46
C HIS A 26 -8.55 -11.61 0.51
N ASP A 27 -8.25 -12.84 0.95
CA ASP A 27 -9.11 -13.57 1.90
C ASP A 27 -9.19 -12.88 3.27
N GLU A 28 -8.07 -12.32 3.74
CA GLU A 28 -8.00 -11.57 5.00
C GLU A 28 -8.84 -10.29 4.90
N ILE A 29 -8.74 -9.58 3.77
CA ILE A 29 -9.48 -8.33 3.52
C ILE A 29 -10.97 -8.62 3.35
N GLN A 30 -11.34 -9.70 2.65
CA GLN A 30 -12.74 -10.14 2.55
C GLN A 30 -13.32 -10.49 3.93
N SER A 31 -12.52 -11.06 4.82
CA SER A 31 -12.98 -11.48 6.15
C SER A 31 -13.06 -10.33 7.16
N THR A 32 -12.13 -9.38 7.11
CA THR A 32 -11.99 -8.31 8.13
C THR A 32 -12.41 -6.93 7.66
N GLY A 33 -12.55 -6.73 6.35
CA GLY A 33 -12.78 -5.44 5.74
C GLY A 33 -11.49 -4.72 5.31
N LYS A 34 -11.69 -3.70 4.48
CA LYS A 34 -10.65 -2.73 4.12
C LYS A 34 -10.44 -1.75 5.28
N LEU A 35 -9.22 -1.22 5.38
CA LEU A 35 -8.90 -0.19 6.37
C LEU A 35 -9.67 1.10 6.07
N ASN A 36 -9.66 1.51 4.80
CA ASN A 36 -10.44 2.63 4.27
C ASN A 36 -10.61 2.44 2.74
N ASP A 37 -11.59 3.11 2.13
CA ASP A 37 -11.81 3.06 0.68
C ASP A 37 -10.65 3.62 -0.14
N VAL A 38 -9.89 4.58 0.41
CA VAL A 38 -8.69 5.13 -0.24
C VAL A 38 -7.48 4.20 -0.19
N VAL A 39 -7.54 3.12 0.60
CA VAL A 39 -6.44 2.16 0.74
C VAL A 39 -6.53 1.10 -0.35
N VAL A 40 -5.49 1.03 -1.18
CA VAL A 40 -5.39 0.02 -2.25
C VAL A 40 -4.85 -1.29 -1.70
N THR A 41 -5.23 -2.38 -2.35
CA THR A 41 -4.83 -3.74 -1.95
C THR A 41 -3.79 -4.26 -2.93
N LEU A 42 -2.58 -4.55 -2.44
CA LEU A 42 -1.52 -5.20 -3.23
C LEU A 42 -0.83 -6.25 -2.35
N PRO A 43 -1.30 -7.51 -2.36
CA PRO A 43 -0.77 -8.55 -1.50
C PRO A 43 0.74 -8.73 -1.66
N LEU A 44 1.43 -8.95 -0.55
CA LEU A 44 2.88 -9.11 -0.51
C LEU A 44 3.46 -10.09 -1.55
N PRO A 45 2.84 -11.24 -1.87
CA PRO A 45 3.35 -12.14 -2.90
C PRO A 45 3.53 -11.50 -4.27
N TYR A 46 2.63 -10.59 -4.67
CA TYR A 46 2.75 -9.88 -5.95
C TYR A 46 3.88 -8.86 -5.92
N ILE A 47 4.07 -8.17 -4.79
CA ILE A 47 5.21 -7.27 -4.59
C ILE A 47 6.53 -8.05 -4.69
N ALA A 48 6.61 -9.24 -4.08
CA ALA A 48 7.77 -10.11 -4.15
C ALA A 48 8.04 -10.67 -5.56
N GLN A 49 7.00 -10.77 -6.39
CA GLN A 49 7.11 -11.15 -7.82
C GLN A 49 7.48 -9.97 -8.73
N GLY A 50 7.65 -8.76 -8.18
CA GLY A 50 8.07 -7.59 -8.94
C GLY A 50 6.93 -6.71 -9.44
N ALA A 51 5.74 -6.76 -8.82
CA ALA A 51 4.62 -5.89 -9.19
C ALA A 51 5.01 -4.40 -9.29
N LEU A 52 5.82 -3.92 -8.34
CA LEU A 52 6.29 -2.53 -8.31
C LEU A 52 7.28 -2.17 -9.45
N SER A 53 7.77 -3.16 -10.19
CA SER A 53 8.66 -2.97 -11.34
C SER A 53 7.95 -3.16 -12.69
N MET A 54 6.65 -3.47 -12.72
CA MET A 54 5.86 -3.61 -13.95
C MET A 54 5.69 -2.28 -14.70
N ASP A 55 5.38 -2.33 -15.99
CA ASP A 55 4.93 -1.16 -16.73
C ASP A 55 3.59 -0.62 -16.19
N GLU A 56 3.34 0.67 -16.37
CA GLU A 56 2.18 1.34 -15.74
C GLU A 56 0.83 0.80 -16.22
N GLU A 57 0.70 0.52 -17.52
CA GLU A 57 -0.51 -0.08 -18.10
C GLU A 57 -0.75 -1.49 -17.57
N ASP A 58 0.26 -2.36 -17.64
CA ASP A 58 0.17 -3.74 -17.15
C ASP A 58 -0.16 -3.80 -15.66
N PHE A 59 0.42 -2.89 -14.86
CA PHE A 59 0.12 -2.77 -13.44
C PHE A 59 -1.34 -2.40 -13.21
N LYS A 60 -1.84 -1.39 -13.93
CA LYS A 60 -3.21 -0.90 -13.77
C LYS A 60 -4.23 -1.96 -14.20
N GLU A 61 -3.95 -2.71 -15.26
CA GLU A 61 -4.78 -3.84 -15.68
C GLU A 61 -4.79 -4.97 -14.64
N ALA A 62 -3.62 -5.33 -14.08
CA ALA A 62 -3.50 -6.43 -13.13
C ALA A 62 -4.11 -6.13 -11.75
N PHE A 63 -3.98 -4.90 -11.26
CA PHE A 63 -4.33 -4.57 -9.87
C PHE A 63 -5.49 -3.57 -9.74
N GLY A 64 -5.93 -2.96 -10.84
CA GLY A 64 -7.11 -2.08 -10.86
C GLY A 64 -6.88 -0.69 -10.26
N PHE A 65 -5.63 -0.28 -10.02
CA PHE A 65 -5.27 1.06 -9.59
C PHE A 65 -3.95 1.52 -10.25
N GLU A 66 -3.72 2.83 -10.28
CA GLU A 66 -2.54 3.39 -10.92
C GLU A 66 -1.26 3.05 -10.16
N LYS A 67 -0.24 2.61 -10.90
CA LYS A 67 1.07 2.31 -10.34
C LYS A 67 1.60 3.49 -9.51
N PRO A 68 2.14 3.27 -8.31
CA PRO A 68 2.84 4.30 -7.54
C PRO A 68 3.98 4.92 -8.34
N ARG A 69 4.07 6.25 -8.37
CA ARG A 69 5.20 6.99 -8.96
C ARG A 69 6.38 6.97 -8.00
N LEU A 70 7.60 7.09 -8.52
CA LEU A 70 8.82 6.99 -7.70
C LEU A 70 8.99 8.15 -6.71
N ASP A 71 8.35 9.30 -6.96
CA ASP A 71 8.36 10.49 -6.12
C ASP A 71 7.29 10.45 -5.00
N GLU A 72 6.28 9.59 -5.12
CA GLU A 72 5.23 9.43 -4.12
C GLU A 72 5.73 8.69 -2.87
N THR A 73 5.08 8.96 -1.73
CA THR A 73 5.33 8.27 -0.48
C THR A 73 4.43 7.04 -0.35
N LEU A 74 5.05 5.86 -0.38
CA LEU A 74 4.37 4.58 -0.16
C LEU A 74 4.19 4.33 1.32
N VAL A 75 2.95 4.10 1.75
CA VAL A 75 2.62 3.74 3.13
C VAL A 75 2.12 2.31 3.16
N PHE A 76 2.94 1.39 3.66
CA PHE A 76 2.56 -0.02 3.74
C PHE A 76 1.85 -0.34 5.05
N SER A 77 0.78 -1.13 4.97
CA SER A 77 0.10 -1.73 6.11
C SER A 77 -0.08 -3.22 5.88
N CYS A 78 -0.12 -4.00 6.96
CA CYS A 78 -0.51 -5.41 6.89
C CYS A 78 -1.36 -5.79 8.11
N LYS A 79 -1.30 -7.03 8.60
CA LYS A 79 -2.02 -7.41 9.83
C LYS A 79 -1.37 -6.89 11.11
N ALA A 80 -0.04 -7.02 11.22
CA ALA A 80 0.71 -6.78 12.47
C ALA A 80 2.16 -6.31 12.19
N GLY A 81 2.37 -5.51 11.15
CA GLY A 81 3.66 -4.90 10.80
C GLY A 81 4.69 -5.77 10.04
N ILE A 82 4.71 -7.09 10.25
CA ILE A 82 5.80 -7.94 9.68
C ILE A 82 5.87 -7.88 8.14
N ARG A 83 4.72 -7.98 7.47
CA ARG A 83 4.66 -8.01 5.99
C ARG A 83 4.82 -6.64 5.37
N SER A 84 4.39 -5.58 6.04
CA SER A 84 4.53 -4.21 5.55
C SER A 84 6.00 -3.78 5.58
N GLN A 85 6.76 -4.21 6.58
CA GLN A 85 8.22 -4.04 6.61
C GLN A 85 8.90 -4.70 5.40
N GLN A 86 8.53 -5.94 5.09
CA GLN A 86 9.07 -6.66 3.94
C GLN A 86 8.67 -5.99 2.61
N ALA A 87 7.42 -5.53 2.48
CA ALA A 87 6.96 -4.78 1.31
C ALA A 87 7.78 -3.51 1.10
N GLY A 88 8.08 -2.78 2.18
CA GLY A 88 8.95 -1.60 2.14
C GLY A 88 10.35 -1.92 1.63
N GLN A 89 10.95 -3.03 2.05
CA GLN A 89 12.27 -3.44 1.53
C GLN A 89 12.24 -3.75 0.03
N LEU A 90 11.21 -4.46 -0.43
CA LEU A 90 11.03 -4.78 -1.85
C LEU A 90 10.78 -3.52 -2.68
N ALA A 91 10.00 -2.57 -2.17
CA ALA A 91 9.78 -1.28 -2.83
C ALA A 91 11.09 -0.48 -2.98
N LYS A 92 11.97 -0.48 -1.96
CA LYS A 92 13.31 0.13 -2.10
C LYS A 92 14.11 -0.49 -3.23
N MET A 93 14.08 -1.82 -3.35
CA MET A 93 14.77 -2.53 -4.44
C MET A 93 14.18 -2.21 -5.82
N ALA A 94 12.89 -1.86 -5.88
CA ALA A 94 12.21 -1.41 -7.10
C ALA A 94 12.43 0.09 -7.42
N GLY A 95 13.20 0.82 -6.61
CA GLY A 95 13.59 2.21 -6.87
C GLY A 95 12.80 3.27 -6.10
N TYR A 96 11.85 2.89 -5.24
CA TYR A 96 11.10 3.83 -4.42
C TYR A 96 11.92 4.31 -3.23
N SER A 97 11.95 5.62 -3.01
CA SER A 97 12.76 6.26 -1.97
C SER A 97 11.96 6.62 -0.72
N ASN A 98 10.70 7.03 -0.89
CA ASN A 98 9.83 7.52 0.17
C ASN A 98 8.89 6.42 0.66
N ILE A 99 9.22 5.81 1.81
CA ILE A 99 8.49 4.64 2.32
C ILE A 99 8.23 4.81 3.81
N LEU A 100 6.96 4.64 4.20
CA LEU A 100 6.49 4.56 5.57
C LEU A 100 5.88 3.18 5.84
N ASP A 101 6.06 2.70 7.06
CA ASP A 101 5.54 1.41 7.51
C ASP A 101 4.59 1.62 8.68
N TYR A 102 3.33 1.21 8.52
CA TYR A 102 2.37 1.20 9.60
C TYR A 102 2.41 -0.14 10.35
N MET A 103 3.27 -0.16 11.38
CA MET A 103 3.56 -1.36 12.18
C MET A 103 2.36 -1.93 12.95
N GLY A 104 1.41 -1.07 13.36
CA GLY A 104 0.18 -1.48 14.04
C GLY A 104 -0.72 -2.37 13.18
N GLY A 105 -0.69 -2.15 11.86
CA GLY A 105 -1.46 -2.90 10.89
C GLY A 105 -2.98 -2.88 11.15
N SER A 106 -3.68 -3.83 10.55
CA SER A 106 -5.12 -3.97 10.71
C SER A 106 -5.55 -4.34 12.12
N ASN A 107 -4.67 -4.96 12.92
CA ASN A 107 -4.97 -5.30 14.30
C ASN A 107 -5.17 -4.05 15.15
N GLU A 108 -4.32 -3.04 14.99
CA GLU A 108 -4.47 -1.75 15.67
C GLU A 108 -5.63 -0.94 15.07
N TRP A 109 -5.78 -0.97 13.74
CA TRP A 109 -6.81 -0.20 13.04
C TRP A 109 -8.25 -0.59 13.40
N PHE A 110 -8.52 -1.88 13.61
CA PHE A 110 -9.86 -2.38 13.94
C PHE A 110 -10.09 -2.59 15.45
N SER A 111 -9.16 -2.16 16.30
CA SER A 111 -9.31 -2.19 17.76
C SER A 111 -10.15 -1.02 18.26
#